data_AF-A0A1V6HZ40-F1
#
_entry.id   AF-A0A1V6HZ40-F1
#
_cell.length_a   1.000
_cell.length_b   1.000
_cell.length_c   1.000
_cell.angle_alpha   90.00
_cell.angle_beta   90.00
_cell.angle_gamma   90.00
#
_symmetry.space_group_name_H-M   'P 1'
#
loop_
_entity.id
_entity.type
_entity.pdbx_description
1 polymer ?
#
loop_
_entity_poly.entity_id
_entity_poly.type
_entity_poly.pdbx_seq_one_letter_code
_entity_poly.pdbx_strand_id
1 'polypeptide(L)'
;MDGLCGGLLLVTFAGMIFVNKLPSLNCFLIIIIISLIGFLFYNFNPAKVFLGNSGSEFLGFLIAAISIYLFVLNSEPIKIFLIMVMIGLPLIDMTSSVIRRIKNKKDIMSGDRNHIYDQLLKNGYNQKQTWVIMMMFQIVVVTLSVFFFQYF
;
A
#
# COMPACT_ATOMS: atom_id res chain seq x y z
N MET A 1 0.64 -8.90 -9.91
CA MET A 1 -0.79 -8.92 -10.30
C MET A 1 -1.20 -7.54 -10.76
N ASP A 2 -1.85 -7.46 -11.93
CA ASP A 2 -2.27 -6.21 -12.58
C ASP A 2 -3.23 -5.39 -11.70
N GLY A 3 -3.02 -4.08 -11.63
CA GLY A 3 -3.86 -3.14 -10.87
C GLY A 3 -3.77 -3.26 -9.34
N LEU A 4 -3.04 -4.24 -8.79
CA LEU A 4 -3.01 -4.48 -7.34
C LEU A 4 -2.19 -3.42 -6.61
N CYS A 5 -0.90 -3.25 -6.96
CA CYS A 5 0.00 -2.33 -6.26
C CYS A 5 -0.51 -0.88 -6.34
N GLY A 6 -0.86 -0.40 -7.53
CA GLY A 6 -1.42 0.94 -7.71
C GLY A 6 -2.74 1.14 -6.94
N GLY A 7 -3.61 0.13 -6.89
CA GLY A 7 -4.88 0.19 -6.16
C GLY A 7 -4.68 0.30 -4.65
N LEU A 8 -3.80 -0.55 -4.08
CA LEU A 8 -3.48 -0.50 -2.65
C LEU A 8 -2.91 0.86 -2.26
N LEU A 9 -1.96 1.38 -3.06
CA LEU A 9 -1.30 2.66 -2.82
C LEU A 9 -2.27 3.84 -2.95
N LEU A 10 -3.17 3.82 -3.93
CA LEU A 10 -4.22 4.83 -4.08
C LEU A 10 -5.08 4.93 -2.81
N VAL A 11 -5.51 3.81 -2.25
CA VAL A 11 -6.28 3.78 -0.98
C VAL A 11 -5.46 4.36 0.17
N THR A 12 -4.16 4.06 0.26
CA THR A 12 -3.30 4.63 1.31
C THR A 12 -3.15 6.14 1.20
N PHE A 13 -2.88 6.68 0.01
CA PHE A 13 -2.76 8.13 -0.18
C PHE A 13 -4.08 8.85 0.07
N ALA A 14 -5.21 8.26 -0.33
CA ALA A 14 -6.53 8.80 -0.03
C ALA A 14 -6.78 8.87 1.48
N GLY A 15 -6.40 7.83 2.23
CA GLY A 15 -6.49 7.84 3.69
C GLY A 15 -5.59 8.92 4.33
N MET A 16 -4.38 9.11 3.81
CA MET A 16 -3.43 10.11 4.34
C MET A 16 -3.96 11.54 4.29
N ILE A 17 -4.88 11.86 3.36
CA ILE A 17 -5.55 13.17 3.32
C ILE A 17 -6.33 13.45 4.62
N PHE A 18 -6.91 12.40 5.21
CA PHE A 18 -7.75 12.53 6.40
C PHE A 18 -6.97 12.52 7.72
N VAL A 19 -5.68 12.17 7.69
CA VAL A 19 -4.82 12.09 8.90
C VAL A 19 -3.87 13.29 9.04
N ASN A 20 -4.11 14.35 8.27
CA ASN A 20 -3.32 15.59 8.34
C ASN A 20 -4.22 16.82 8.14
N LYS A 21 -3.76 17.97 8.66
CA LYS A 21 -4.48 19.26 8.54
C LYS A 21 -3.77 20.26 7.62
N LEU A 22 -2.80 19.82 6.83
CA LEU A 22 -1.94 20.69 6.01
C LEU A 22 -2.49 20.79 4.59
N PRO A 23 -3.01 21.97 4.16
CA PRO A 23 -3.56 22.11 2.81
C PRO A 23 -2.52 21.85 1.71
N SER A 24 -1.26 22.26 1.92
CA SER A 24 -0.16 22.05 0.98
C SER A 24 0.13 20.56 0.75
N LEU A 25 0.14 19.76 1.82
CA LEU A 25 0.33 18.31 1.73
C LEU A 25 -0.88 17.64 1.03
N ASN A 26 -2.09 18.10 1.30
CA ASN A 26 -3.29 17.59 0.63
C ASN A 26 -3.27 17.88 -0.88
N CYS A 27 -2.84 19.07 -1.32
CA CYS A 27 -2.65 19.35 -2.75
C CYS A 27 -1.65 18.37 -3.39
N PHE A 28 -0.53 18.10 -2.72
CA PHE A 28 0.48 17.14 -3.20
C PHE A 28 -0.07 15.71 -3.28
N LEU A 29 -0.78 15.25 -2.25
CA LEU A 29 -1.45 13.94 -2.22
C LEU A 29 -2.48 13.80 -3.34
N ILE A 30 -3.27 14.84 -3.62
CA ILE A 30 -4.27 14.84 -4.70
C ILE A 30 -3.59 14.68 -6.07
N ILE A 31 -2.47 15.36 -6.31
CA ILE A 31 -1.71 15.21 -7.56
C ILE A 31 -1.23 13.76 -7.74
N ILE A 32 -0.70 13.15 -6.67
CA ILE A 32 -0.29 11.74 -6.67
C ILE A 32 -1.48 10.84 -6.98
N ILE A 33 -2.61 11.02 -6.30
CA ILE A 33 -3.83 10.22 -6.51
C ILE A 33 -4.33 10.34 -7.96
N ILE A 34 -4.39 11.55 -8.53
CA ILE A 34 -4.82 11.75 -9.92
C ILE A 34 -3.86 11.05 -10.89
N SER A 35 -2.54 11.15 -10.67
CA SER A 35 -1.56 10.44 -11.48
C SER A 35 -1.72 8.92 -11.39
N LEU A 36 -2.01 8.39 -10.20
CA LEU A 36 -2.23 6.97 -9.96
C LEU A 36 -3.52 6.48 -10.61
N ILE A 37 -4.59 7.28 -10.59
CA ILE A 37 -5.84 6.98 -11.29
C ILE A 37 -5.57 6.89 -12.80
N GLY A 38 -4.83 7.86 -13.37
CA GLY A 38 -4.43 7.85 -14.78
C GLY A 38 -3.60 6.62 -15.14
N PHE A 39 -2.61 6.27 -14.31
CA PHE A 39 -1.81 5.04 -14.46
C PHE A 39 -2.67 3.77 -14.38
N LEU A 40 -3.56 3.69 -13.39
CA LEU A 40 -4.40 2.52 -13.14
C LEU A 40 -5.30 2.22 -14.33
N PHE A 41 -5.81 3.23 -15.05
CA PHE A 41 -6.57 3.03 -16.27
C PHE A 41 -5.83 2.15 -17.31
N TYR A 42 -4.49 2.25 -17.37
CA TYR A 42 -3.65 1.43 -18.25
C TYR A 42 -3.07 0.18 -17.57
N ASN A 43 -3.04 0.13 -16.24
CA ASN A 43 -2.50 -0.98 -15.46
C ASN A 43 -3.56 -2.01 -15.03
N PHE A 44 -4.85 -1.69 -15.14
CA PHE A 44 -5.93 -2.64 -14.87
C PHE A 44 -5.92 -3.81 -15.86
N ASN A 45 -6.28 -5.00 -15.37
CA ASN A 45 -6.24 -6.25 -16.13
C ASN A 45 -7.13 -6.19 -17.40
N PRO A 46 -6.58 -6.48 -18.60
CA PRO A 46 -5.19 -6.81 -18.92
C PRO A 46 -4.27 -5.57 -18.95
N ALA A 47 -3.17 -5.59 -18.18
CA ALA A 47 -2.27 -4.46 -18.08
C ALA A 47 -1.55 -4.15 -19.40
N LYS A 48 -1.61 -2.88 -19.83
CA LYS A 48 -0.87 -2.34 -20.96
C LYS A 48 0.42 -1.66 -20.54
N VAL A 49 0.45 -1.12 -19.32
CA VAL A 49 1.60 -0.45 -18.72
C VAL A 49 1.86 -1.08 -17.36
N PHE A 50 3.11 -1.47 -17.11
CA PHE A 50 3.54 -2.00 -15.82
C PHE A 50 4.16 -0.90 -14.96
N LEU A 51 3.93 -0.98 -13.65
CA LEU A 51 4.50 -0.03 -12.69
C LEU A 51 6.05 -0.07 -12.69
N GLY A 52 6.62 -1.27 -12.90
CA GLY A 52 8.05 -1.52 -12.83
C GLY A 52 8.61 -1.34 -11.41
N ASN A 53 9.89 -1.69 -11.24
CA ASN A 53 10.57 -1.53 -9.95
C ASN A 53 10.66 -0.06 -9.55
N SER A 54 11.04 0.81 -10.50
CA SER A 54 11.18 2.25 -10.26
C SER A 54 9.88 2.90 -9.78
N GLY A 55 8.73 2.54 -10.36
CA GLY A 55 7.44 3.07 -9.92
C GLY A 55 7.05 2.59 -8.52
N SER A 56 7.23 1.30 -8.23
CA SER A 56 6.91 0.77 -6.90
C SER A 56 7.83 1.30 -5.80
N GLU A 57 9.13 1.43 -6.08
CA GLU A 57 10.11 1.96 -5.14
C GLU A 57 9.86 3.45 -4.86
N PHE A 58 9.56 4.23 -5.91
CA PHE A 58 9.23 5.65 -5.76
C PHE A 58 7.97 5.88 -4.92
N LEU A 59 6.89 5.13 -5.19
CA LEU A 59 5.66 5.28 -4.41
C LEU A 59 5.83 4.81 -2.95
N GLY A 60 6.60 3.74 -2.73
CA GLY A 60 6.98 3.30 -1.39
C GLY A 60 7.80 4.36 -0.64
N PHE A 61 8.76 4.98 -1.32
CA PHE A 61 9.53 6.11 -0.78
C PHE A 61 8.64 7.30 -0.41
N LEU A 62 7.70 7.69 -1.28
CA LEU A 62 6.76 8.78 -0.99
C LEU A 62 5.94 8.50 0.27
N ILE A 63 5.40 7.30 0.42
CA ILE A 63 4.67 6.92 1.64
C ILE A 63 5.57 7.03 2.87
N ALA A 64 6.79 6.50 2.81
CA ALA A 64 7.73 6.57 3.93
C ALA A 64 8.07 8.04 4.29
N ALA A 65 8.39 8.86 3.30
CA ALA A 65 8.73 10.27 3.49
C ALA A 65 7.57 11.07 4.10
N ILE A 66 6.35 10.89 3.57
CA ILE A 66 5.15 11.54 4.09
C ILE A 66 4.85 11.05 5.52
N SER A 67 5.02 9.76 5.80
CA SER A 67 4.81 9.19 7.14
C SER A 67 5.78 9.79 8.17
N ILE A 68 7.06 9.93 7.82
CA ILE A 68 8.07 10.58 8.67
C ILE A 68 7.75 12.07 8.85
N TYR A 69 7.35 12.76 7.79
CA TYR A 69 6.95 14.17 7.88
C TYR A 69 5.75 14.38 8.82
N LEU A 70 4.73 13.52 8.72
CA LEU A 70 3.57 13.53 9.61
C LEU A 70 3.94 13.17 11.05
N PHE A 71 4.93 12.30 11.27
CA PHE A 71 5.44 12.01 12.60
C PHE A 71 6.04 13.25 13.26
N VAL A 72 6.95 13.95 12.57
CA VAL A 72 7.62 15.15 13.10
C VAL A 72 6.60 16.23 13.50
N LEU A 73 5.50 16.35 12.75
CA LEU A 73 4.44 17.32 13.02
C LEU A 73 3.56 16.96 14.22
N ASN A 74 3.23 15.68 14.39
CA ASN A 74 2.24 15.26 15.39
C ASN A 74 2.87 14.85 16.71
N SER A 75 4.16 14.50 16.77
CA SER A 75 4.91 14.10 18.00
C SER A 75 4.25 13.04 18.88
N GLU A 76 3.21 12.35 18.39
CA GLU A 76 2.45 11.33 19.09
C GLU A 76 2.77 9.94 18.53
N PRO A 77 3.39 9.04 19.30
CA PRO A 77 3.80 7.71 18.82
C PRO A 77 2.64 6.87 18.27
N ILE A 78 1.45 7.00 18.89
CA ILE A 78 0.24 6.27 18.48
C ILE A 78 -0.19 6.62 17.05
N LYS A 79 -0.02 7.88 16.63
CA LYS A 79 -0.36 8.36 15.29
C LYS A 79 0.55 7.76 14.22
N ILE A 80 1.82 7.54 14.54
CA ILE A 80 2.76 6.85 13.64
C ILE A 80 2.34 5.40 13.43
N PHE A 81 2.00 4.72 14.53
CA PHE A 81 1.55 3.33 14.47
C PHE A 81 0.32 3.21 13.57
N LEU A 82 -0.65 4.13 13.69
CA LEU A 82 -1.81 4.17 12.82
C LEU A 82 -1.43 4.40 11.34
N ILE A 83 -0.47 5.26 11.04
CA ILE A 83 0.04 5.43 9.67
C ILE A 83 0.70 4.14 9.14
N MET A 84 1.47 3.43 9.97
CA MET A 84 2.03 2.12 9.61
C MET A 84 0.93 1.07 9.36
N VAL A 85 -0.15 1.10 10.12
CA VAL A 85 -1.32 0.23 9.90
C VAL A 85 -1.93 0.50 8.52
N MET A 86 -1.95 1.73 8.01
CA MET A 86 -2.48 2.03 6.66
C MET A 86 -1.75 1.26 5.55
N ILE A 87 -0.44 1.02 5.69
CA ILE A 87 0.34 0.18 4.76
C ILE A 87 0.39 -1.29 5.19
N GLY A 88 -0.51 -1.72 6.08
CA GLY A 88 -0.46 -3.02 6.74
C GLY A 88 -0.42 -4.20 5.78
N LEU A 89 -1.22 -4.20 4.70
CA LEU A 89 -1.20 -5.33 3.76
C LEU A 89 0.12 -5.44 2.98
N PRO A 90 0.65 -4.38 2.33
CA PRO A 90 2.00 -4.42 1.75
C PRO A 90 3.10 -4.79 2.75
N LEU A 91 3.00 -4.29 3.99
CA LEU A 91 3.99 -4.51 5.04
C LEU A 91 3.96 -5.97 5.52
N ILE A 92 2.78 -6.56 5.73
CA ILE A 92 2.63 -7.98 6.07
C ILE A 92 3.13 -8.87 4.94
N ASP A 93 2.82 -8.55 3.69
CA ASP A 93 3.24 -9.34 2.54
C ASP A 93 4.79 -9.32 2.38
N MET A 94 5.40 -8.14 2.52
CA MET A 94 6.86 -7.96 2.50
C MET A 94 7.55 -8.67 3.67
N THR A 95 7.09 -8.46 4.90
CA THR A 95 7.65 -9.10 6.10
C THR A 95 7.49 -10.62 6.05
N SER A 96 6.35 -11.14 5.60
CA SER A 96 6.15 -12.59 5.44
C SER A 96 7.10 -13.20 4.42
N SER A 97 7.40 -12.46 3.34
CA SER A 97 8.36 -12.86 2.31
C SER A 97 9.78 -12.90 2.84
N VAL A 98 10.21 -11.86 3.56
CA VAL A 98 11.52 -11.81 4.23
C VAL A 98 11.66 -12.97 5.23
N ILE A 99 10.65 -13.19 6.09
CA ILE A 99 10.66 -14.28 7.08
C ILE A 99 10.75 -15.65 6.40
N ARG A 100 9.98 -15.89 5.32
CA ARG A 100 10.06 -17.15 4.55
C ARG A 100 11.44 -17.36 3.94
N ARG A 101 12.06 -16.32 3.38
CA ARG A 101 13.39 -16.42 2.77
C ARG A 101 14.44 -16.80 3.79
N ILE A 102 14.43 -16.13 4.96
CA ILE A 102 15.32 -16.42 6.08
C ILE A 102 15.12 -17.86 6.58
N LYS A 103 13.88 -18.28 6.84
CA LYS A 103 13.58 -19.65 7.30
C LYS A 103 14.04 -20.74 6.33
N ASN A 104 13.96 -20.47 5.02
CA ASN A 104 14.38 -21.39 3.98
C ASN A 104 15.85 -21.24 3.57
N LYS A 105 16.64 -20.42 4.29
CA LYS A 105 18.05 -20.12 3.99
C LYS A 105 18.27 -19.66 2.53
N LYS A 106 17.29 -18.95 1.96
CA LYS A 106 17.39 -18.33 0.64
C LYS A 106 17.89 -16.90 0.78
N ASP A 107 18.52 -16.39 -0.28
CA ASP A 107 18.88 -14.99 -0.36
C ASP A 107 17.64 -14.10 -0.18
N ILE A 108 17.75 -13.05 0.62
CA ILE A 108 16.69 -12.07 0.87
C ILE A 108 16.32 -11.36 -0.43
N MET A 109 17.25 -11.20 -1.38
CA MET A 109 16.98 -10.57 -2.68
C MET A 109 16.42 -11.53 -3.73
N SER A 110 16.33 -12.83 -3.43
CA SER A 110 15.75 -13.79 -4.37
C SER A 110 14.23 -13.60 -4.55
N GLY A 111 13.71 -13.84 -5.75
CA GLY A 111 12.28 -13.74 -6.03
C GLY A 111 11.44 -14.70 -5.16
N ASP A 112 10.25 -14.26 -4.75
CA ASP A 112 9.26 -15.08 -4.04
C ASP A 112 7.96 -15.17 -4.86
N ARG A 113 7.24 -16.28 -4.73
CA ARG A 113 5.98 -16.59 -5.44
C ARG A 113 4.90 -17.10 -4.48
N ASN A 114 4.98 -16.64 -3.23
CA ASN A 114 4.09 -16.97 -2.14
C ASN A 114 3.54 -15.71 -1.48
N HIS A 115 3.40 -14.64 -2.26
CA HIS A 115 2.68 -13.44 -1.82
C HIS A 115 1.23 -13.80 -1.52
N ILE A 116 0.55 -12.98 -0.72
CA ILE A 116 -0.84 -13.25 -0.29
C ILE A 116 -1.75 -13.46 -1.51
N TYR A 117 -1.59 -12.65 -2.57
CA TYR A 117 -2.37 -12.81 -3.80
C TYR A 117 -2.04 -14.13 -4.54
N ASP A 118 -0.79 -14.60 -4.50
CA ASP A 118 -0.42 -15.90 -5.10
C ASP A 118 -1.10 -17.05 -4.35
N GLN A 119 -1.21 -16.95 -3.02
CA GLN A 119 -1.88 -17.95 -2.20
C GLN A 119 -3.38 -17.98 -2.47
N LEU A 120 -4.03 -16.81 -2.62
CA LEU A 120 -5.43 -16.73 -3.02
C LEU A 120 -5.66 -17.39 -4.39
N LEU A 121 -4.82 -17.11 -5.38
CA LEU A 121 -4.92 -17.73 -6.70
C LEU A 121 -4.74 -19.27 -6.62
N LYS A 122 -3.77 -19.75 -5.82
CA LYS A 122 -3.56 -21.19 -5.60
C LYS A 122 -4.73 -21.88 -4.89
N ASN A 123 -5.47 -21.13 -4.07
CA ASN A 123 -6.66 -21.61 -3.36
C ASN A 123 -7.93 -21.61 -4.23
N GLY A 124 -7.81 -21.33 -5.54
CA GLY A 124 -8.91 -21.42 -6.50
C GLY A 124 -9.67 -20.12 -6.75
N TYR A 125 -9.24 -19.00 -6.15
CA TYR A 125 -9.80 -17.68 -6.47
C TYR A 125 -9.33 -17.22 -7.85
N ASN A 126 -10.20 -16.56 -8.60
CA ASN A 126 -9.82 -15.93 -9.87
C ASN A 126 -9.15 -14.56 -9.64
N GLN A 127 -8.52 -14.02 -10.68
CA GLN A 127 -7.80 -12.73 -10.60
C GLN A 127 -8.70 -11.58 -10.14
N LYS A 128 -9.97 -11.53 -10.57
CA LYS A 128 -10.89 -10.46 -10.12
C LYS A 128 -11.25 -10.59 -8.64
N GLN A 129 -11.55 -11.80 -8.18
CA GLN A 129 -11.87 -12.10 -6.79
C GLN A 129 -10.68 -11.76 -5.87
N THR A 130 -9.48 -12.21 -6.22
CA THR A 130 -8.26 -11.89 -5.47
C THR A 130 -8.05 -10.38 -5.38
N TRP A 131 -8.28 -9.63 -6.46
CA TRP A 131 -8.11 -8.18 -6.46
C TRP A 131 -9.12 -7.51 -5.52
N VAL A 132 -10.39 -7.90 -5.61
CA VAL A 132 -11.47 -7.37 -4.75
C VAL A 132 -11.19 -7.67 -3.28
N ILE A 133 -10.79 -8.89 -2.94
CA ILE A 133 -10.49 -9.29 -1.55
C ILE A 133 -9.36 -8.41 -0.98
N MET A 134 -8.27 -8.25 -1.74
CA MET A 134 -7.11 -7.46 -1.31
C MET A 134 -7.47 -5.97 -1.15
N MET A 135 -8.27 -5.42 -2.07
CA MET A 135 -8.74 -4.04 -2.00
C MET A 135 -9.69 -3.82 -0.83
N MET A 136 -10.63 -4.74 -0.58
CA MET A 136 -11.55 -4.66 0.55
C MET A 136 -10.79 -4.67 1.88
N PHE A 137 -9.82 -5.58 2.03
CA PHE A 137 -8.96 -5.60 3.21
C PHE A 137 -8.23 -4.27 3.41
N GLN A 138 -7.64 -3.73 2.34
CA GLN A 138 -6.92 -2.47 2.39
C GLN A 138 -7.81 -1.29 2.76
N ILE A 139 -9.02 -1.20 2.19
CA ILE A 139 -10.00 -0.16 2.50
C ILE A 139 -10.40 -0.25 3.98
N VAL A 140 -10.68 -1.45 4.49
CA VAL A 140 -11.04 -1.65 5.90
C VAL A 140 -9.92 -1.18 6.81
N VAL A 141 -8.69 -1.62 6.57
CA VAL A 141 -7.52 -1.27 7.39
C VAL A 141 -7.25 0.24 7.37
N VAL A 142 -7.30 0.87 6.20
CA VAL A 142 -7.10 2.32 6.06
C VAL A 142 -8.23 3.10 6.75
N THR A 143 -9.49 2.68 6.58
CA THR A 143 -10.64 3.35 7.20
C THR A 143 -10.58 3.26 8.73
N LEU A 144 -10.26 2.09 9.27
CA LEU A 144 -10.06 1.91 10.71
C LEU A 144 -8.93 2.79 11.22
N SER A 145 -7.80 2.84 10.52
CA SER A 145 -6.67 3.69 10.90
C SER A 145 -7.06 5.18 10.92
N VAL A 146 -7.73 5.67 9.87
CA VAL A 146 -8.24 7.06 9.82
C VAL A 146 -9.20 7.34 10.96
N PHE A 147 -10.13 6.41 11.23
CA PHE A 147 -11.09 6.55 12.32
C PHE A 147 -10.38 6.70 13.66
N PHE A 148 -9.50 5.77 14.03
CA PHE A 148 -8.75 5.85 15.29
C PHE A 148 -7.84 7.08 15.35
N PHE A 149 -7.27 7.52 14.22
CA PHE A 149 -6.42 8.71 14.17
C PHE A 149 -7.15 9.99 14.62
N GLN A 150 -8.48 10.05 14.48
CA GLN A 150 -9.27 11.19 14.93
C GLN A 150 -9.52 11.22 16.45
N TYR A 151 -9.42 10.07 17.13
CA TYR A 151 -9.67 9.95 18.57
C TYR A 151 -8.41 10.05 19.44
N PHE A 152 -7.23 9.81 18.85
CA PHE A 152 -5.93 9.95 19.50
C PHE A 152 -5.21 11.21 18.98
#